data_AF-A0A6C0BUT1-F1
#
_entry.id   AF-A0A6C0BUT1-F1
#
_cell.length_a   1.000
_cell.length_b   1.000
_cell.length_c   1.000
_cell.angle_alpha   90.00
_cell.angle_beta   90.00
_cell.angle_gamma   90.00
#
_symmetry.space_group_name_H-M   'P 1'
#
loop_
_entity.id
_entity.type
_entity.pdbx_description
1 polymer ?
#
loop_
_entity_poly.entity_id
_entity_poly.type
_entity_poly.pdbx_seq_one_letter_code
_entity_poly.pdbx_strand_id
1 'polypeptide(L)'
;MSEPFISVDYWAKKSNLFIDNLYKNRQSNYKYEKEFIEVFTQYKNPIIFIKTDFIPFFVNQLLDFTNNFILITASNDDHCVPYLHFPCKDNDYKNKVDKLLNKNELIRWYTKNPAIVHDKLMGIPLGPKWQWKTTRFFGESKDEHLRIYNELCLKPEENLYNSSSKTNLLYINYAQTTTNPLYSPHKGIRHNLTNILRNKFGFSKGTNFENYMRELKTFKFCVSPPGRGIDTHRAWEALMMGTIPIMISTTQDHLFERLPVIIVDSWEQITTDFLNQKYEELIQKSYDFDILYTHYWDNMLFIDQNS
;
A
#
# COMPACT_ATOMS: atom_id res chain seq x y z
N MET A 1 12.21 11.51 -9.44
CA MET A 1 12.16 10.10 -8.98
C MET A 1 11.77 10.12 -7.51
N SER A 2 11.01 9.13 -7.02
CA SER A 2 10.49 9.09 -5.64
C SER A 2 11.46 8.51 -4.60
N GLU A 3 12.57 7.93 -5.04
CA GLU A 3 13.57 7.30 -4.16
C GLU A 3 14.08 8.25 -3.06
N PRO A 4 14.29 7.74 -1.83
CA PRO A 4 14.17 6.33 -1.39
C PRO A 4 12.75 5.90 -1.00
N PHE A 5 11.74 6.73 -1.24
CA PHE A 5 10.38 6.52 -0.75
C PHE A 5 9.54 5.68 -1.72
N ILE A 6 8.66 4.83 -1.18
CA ILE A 6 7.80 3.97 -1.99
C ILE A 6 6.75 4.78 -2.76
N SER A 7 6.67 4.53 -4.06
CA SER A 7 5.70 5.13 -4.96
C SER A 7 5.50 4.24 -6.19
N VAL A 8 4.46 4.47 -6.98
CA VAL A 8 4.15 3.63 -8.15
C VAL A 8 5.24 3.67 -9.23
N ASP A 9 5.95 4.79 -9.37
CA ASP A 9 7.04 4.95 -10.33
C ASP A 9 8.28 4.11 -9.98
N TYR A 10 8.52 3.83 -8.70
CA TYR A 10 9.53 2.87 -8.28
C TYR A 10 9.22 1.48 -8.86
N TRP A 11 8.01 0.98 -8.60
CA TRP A 11 7.57 -0.33 -9.10
C TRP A 11 7.56 -0.43 -10.63
N ALA A 12 7.15 0.64 -11.30
CA ALA A 12 7.18 0.72 -12.77
C ALA A 12 8.59 0.51 -13.32
N LYS A 13 9.61 1.13 -12.70
CA LYS A 13 11.01 1.02 -13.16
C LYS A 13 11.64 -0.34 -12.92
N LYS A 14 11.14 -1.12 -11.97
CA LYS A 14 11.64 -2.47 -11.71
C LYS A 14 11.14 -3.49 -12.73
N SER A 15 10.15 -3.13 -13.54
CA SER A 15 9.60 -4.02 -14.54
C SER A 15 10.45 -4.08 -15.82
N ASN A 16 10.56 -5.28 -16.39
CA ASN A 16 11.09 -5.50 -17.72
C ASN A 16 10.05 -5.15 -18.80
N LEU A 17 8.76 -5.26 -18.46
CA LEU A 17 7.64 -4.80 -19.28
C LEU A 17 6.67 -3.96 -18.46
N PHE A 18 6.42 -2.74 -18.90
CA PHE A 18 5.51 -1.81 -18.25
C PHE A 18 4.26 -1.53 -19.10
N ILE A 19 3.08 -1.89 -18.59
CA ILE A 19 1.79 -1.72 -19.27
C ILE A 19 0.90 -0.76 -18.48
N ASP A 20 0.82 0.50 -18.93
CA ASP A 20 -0.01 1.56 -18.35
C ASP A 20 -1.02 2.17 -19.34
N ASN A 21 -1.09 1.66 -20.57
CA ASN A 21 -2.05 2.07 -21.58
C ASN A 21 -2.59 0.87 -22.37
N LEU A 22 -3.90 0.89 -22.71
CA LEU A 22 -4.55 -0.09 -23.58
C LEU A 22 -4.58 0.36 -25.05
N TYR A 23 -4.26 1.61 -25.35
CA TYR A 23 -4.20 2.13 -26.71
C TYR A 23 -2.75 2.33 -27.14
N LYS A 24 -2.30 1.56 -28.14
CA LYS A 24 -0.95 1.64 -28.71
C LYS A 24 -1.01 1.30 -30.20
N ASN A 25 -0.16 1.92 -31.01
CA ASN A 25 -0.09 1.68 -32.46
C ASN A 25 -1.45 1.81 -33.19
N ARG A 26 -2.27 2.78 -32.76
CA ARG A 26 -3.63 3.03 -33.27
C ARG A 26 -4.65 1.89 -33.03
N GLN A 27 -4.35 0.99 -32.10
CA GLN A 27 -5.22 -0.13 -31.73
C GLN A 27 -5.66 -0.01 -30.27
N SER A 28 -6.97 -0.09 -30.03
CA SER A 28 -7.55 -0.23 -28.69
C SER A 28 -7.40 -1.67 -28.20
N ASN A 29 -7.28 -1.84 -26.87
CA ASN A 29 -7.02 -3.12 -26.23
C ASN A 29 -5.79 -3.83 -26.81
N TYR A 30 -4.73 -3.06 -27.04
CA TYR A 30 -3.46 -3.55 -27.56
C TYR A 30 -2.94 -4.71 -26.71
N LYS A 31 -2.53 -5.79 -27.36
CA LYS A 31 -2.28 -7.10 -26.74
C LYS A 31 -0.84 -7.30 -26.27
N TYR A 32 0.08 -6.39 -26.60
CA TYR A 32 1.49 -6.44 -26.19
C TYR A 32 2.22 -7.75 -26.55
N GLU A 33 1.73 -8.52 -27.54
CA GLU A 33 2.27 -9.85 -27.85
C GLU A 33 3.75 -9.83 -28.24
N LYS A 34 4.17 -8.82 -29.03
CA LYS A 34 5.56 -8.67 -29.43
C LYS A 34 6.45 -8.34 -28.23
N GLU A 35 6.00 -7.42 -27.38
CA GLU A 35 6.72 -7.00 -26.19
C GLU A 35 6.85 -8.14 -25.16
N PHE A 36 5.80 -8.96 -25.01
CA PHE A 36 5.89 -10.18 -24.20
C PHE A 36 6.96 -11.13 -24.76
N ILE A 37 6.93 -11.43 -26.07
CA ILE A 37 7.92 -12.33 -26.70
C ILE A 37 9.34 -11.80 -26.50
N GLU A 38 9.57 -10.50 -26.73
CA GLU A 38 10.88 -9.87 -26.55
C GLU A 38 11.38 -10.01 -25.12
N VAL A 39 10.52 -9.74 -24.14
CA VAL A 39 10.88 -9.78 -22.72
C VAL A 39 11.15 -11.21 -22.23
N PHE A 40 10.34 -12.19 -22.64
CA PHE A 40 10.60 -13.60 -22.33
C PHE A 40 11.83 -14.17 -23.06
N THR A 41 12.23 -13.57 -24.19
CA THR A 41 13.49 -13.95 -24.87
C THR A 41 14.71 -13.41 -24.13
N GLN A 42 14.61 -12.21 -23.56
CA GLN A 42 15.74 -11.53 -22.92
C GLN A 42 15.94 -11.92 -21.45
N TYR A 43 14.86 -12.26 -20.73
CA TYR A 43 14.90 -12.49 -19.28
C TYR A 43 14.33 -13.87 -18.93
N LYS A 44 15.02 -14.59 -18.04
CA LYS A 44 14.57 -15.91 -17.55
C LYS A 44 13.27 -15.81 -16.74
N ASN A 45 13.21 -14.86 -15.82
CA ASN A 45 12.10 -14.61 -14.89
C ASN A 45 11.71 -13.11 -15.01
N PRO A 46 11.09 -12.67 -16.12
CA PRO A 46 10.76 -11.26 -16.31
C PRO A 46 9.79 -10.74 -15.26
N ILE A 47 9.99 -9.48 -14.86
CA ILE A 47 9.04 -8.70 -14.09
C ILE A 47 8.11 -7.96 -15.06
N ILE A 48 6.83 -8.30 -15.01
CA ILE A 48 5.77 -7.70 -15.81
C ILE A 48 4.95 -6.79 -14.89
N PHE A 49 4.90 -5.50 -15.19
CA PHE A 49 4.02 -4.56 -14.51
C PHE A 49 2.78 -4.30 -15.36
N ILE A 50 1.61 -4.45 -14.75
CA ILE A 50 0.32 -4.11 -15.36
C ILE A 50 -0.40 -3.15 -14.42
N LYS A 51 -0.78 -1.97 -14.93
CA LYS A 51 -1.65 -1.05 -14.21
C LYS A 51 -2.90 -1.79 -13.74
N THR A 52 -3.22 -1.69 -12.45
CA THR A 52 -4.17 -2.62 -11.78
C THR A 52 -5.49 -2.83 -12.52
N ASP A 53 -6.15 -1.78 -13.00
CA ASP A 53 -7.43 -1.85 -13.71
C ASP A 53 -7.36 -2.54 -15.08
N PHE A 54 -6.15 -2.79 -15.60
CA PHE A 54 -5.96 -3.46 -16.88
C PHE A 54 -5.79 -4.96 -16.78
N ILE A 55 -5.60 -5.52 -15.57
CA ILE A 55 -5.45 -6.97 -15.39
C ILE A 55 -6.53 -7.79 -16.11
N PRO A 56 -7.83 -7.43 -16.06
CA PRO A 56 -8.86 -8.18 -16.78
C PRO A 56 -8.62 -8.38 -18.29
N PHE A 57 -7.90 -7.47 -18.94
CA PHE A 57 -7.59 -7.56 -20.37
C PHE A 57 -6.44 -8.53 -20.69
N PHE A 58 -5.63 -8.88 -19.68
CA PHE A 58 -4.41 -9.65 -19.81
C PHE A 58 -4.46 -11.02 -19.12
N VAL A 59 -5.43 -11.31 -18.24
CA VAL A 59 -5.46 -12.59 -17.48
C VAL A 59 -5.37 -13.83 -18.38
N ASN A 60 -6.05 -13.86 -19.53
CA ASN A 60 -5.94 -15.00 -20.44
C ASN A 60 -4.51 -15.16 -20.98
N GLN A 61 -3.87 -14.07 -21.41
CA GLN A 61 -2.49 -14.13 -21.90
C GLN A 61 -1.52 -14.55 -20.79
N LEU A 62 -1.71 -14.06 -19.56
CA LEU A 62 -0.91 -14.47 -18.39
C LEU A 62 -1.07 -15.97 -18.08
N LEU A 63 -2.26 -16.54 -18.30
CA LEU A 63 -2.50 -17.98 -18.14
C LEU A 63 -1.80 -18.82 -19.22
N ASP A 64 -1.70 -18.28 -20.44
CA ASP A 64 -1.10 -18.95 -21.60
C ASP A 64 0.44 -19.01 -21.54
N PHE A 65 1.09 -18.19 -20.70
CA PHE A 65 2.55 -18.21 -20.56
C PHE A 65 3.06 -19.55 -20.02
N THR A 66 4.13 -20.07 -20.60
CA THR A 66 4.78 -21.33 -20.20
C THR A 66 6.15 -21.12 -19.54
N ASN A 67 6.63 -19.88 -19.50
CA ASN A 67 7.86 -19.48 -18.82
C ASN A 67 7.53 -18.78 -17.50
N ASN A 68 8.42 -18.90 -16.54
CA ASN A 68 8.28 -18.25 -15.24
C ASN A 68 8.23 -16.73 -15.36
N PHE A 69 7.46 -16.06 -14.51
CA PHE A 69 7.38 -14.60 -14.45
C PHE A 69 6.99 -14.10 -13.07
N ILE A 70 7.30 -12.83 -12.82
CA ILE A 70 6.84 -12.07 -11.66
C ILE A 70 5.86 -11.01 -12.16
N LEU A 71 4.71 -10.91 -11.50
CA LEU A 71 3.69 -9.92 -11.81
C LEU A 71 3.70 -8.81 -10.77
N ILE A 72 3.64 -7.57 -11.22
CA ILE A 72 3.42 -6.40 -10.36
C ILE A 72 2.14 -5.71 -10.82
N THR A 73 1.24 -5.44 -9.88
CA THR A 73 0.06 -4.61 -10.15
C THR A 73 -0.04 -3.47 -9.16
N ALA A 74 0.03 -2.25 -9.69
CA ALA A 74 -0.23 -1.05 -8.92
C ALA A 74 -0.96 -0.04 -9.80
N SER A 75 -1.87 0.72 -9.20
CA SER A 75 -2.40 1.95 -9.79
C SER A 75 -2.52 3.06 -8.74
N ASN A 76 -2.82 4.31 -9.09
CA ASN A 76 -3.15 5.33 -8.09
C ASN A 76 -4.61 5.28 -7.62
N ASP A 77 -5.33 4.20 -7.96
CA ASP A 77 -6.68 3.93 -7.51
C ASP A 77 -6.69 2.98 -6.31
N ASP A 78 -7.88 2.78 -5.75
CA ASP A 78 -8.12 1.99 -4.55
C ASP A 78 -8.49 0.52 -4.86
N HIS A 79 -8.22 0.04 -6.09
CA HIS A 79 -8.58 -1.30 -6.53
C HIS A 79 -8.01 -2.37 -5.60
N CYS A 80 -8.79 -3.42 -5.35
CA CYS A 80 -8.45 -4.52 -4.46
C CYS A 80 -8.07 -5.75 -5.28
N VAL A 81 -6.80 -6.12 -5.28
CA VAL A 81 -6.23 -7.18 -6.13
C VAL A 81 -6.45 -8.54 -5.46
N PRO A 82 -6.79 -9.62 -6.18
CA PRO A 82 -6.68 -9.76 -7.63
C PRO A 82 -7.97 -9.49 -8.40
N TYR A 83 -9.04 -9.09 -7.70
CA TYR A 83 -10.39 -9.03 -8.26
C TYR A 83 -10.87 -7.63 -8.69
N LEU A 84 -10.04 -6.59 -8.51
CA LEU A 84 -10.35 -5.16 -8.59
C LEU A 84 -11.29 -4.64 -7.48
N HIS A 85 -12.22 -5.45 -7.01
CA HIS A 85 -13.12 -5.20 -5.89
C HIS A 85 -13.43 -6.51 -5.14
N PHE A 86 -13.79 -6.39 -3.86
CA PHE A 86 -14.08 -7.54 -3.00
C PHE A 86 -15.47 -7.41 -2.31
N PRO A 87 -16.33 -8.45 -2.40
CA PRO A 87 -16.13 -9.70 -3.15
C PRO A 87 -16.11 -9.45 -4.66
N CYS A 88 -15.43 -10.33 -5.41
CA CYS A 88 -15.49 -10.30 -6.86
C CYS A 88 -16.95 -10.50 -7.32
N LYS A 89 -17.38 -9.75 -8.34
CA LYS A 89 -18.75 -9.84 -8.89
C LYS A 89 -18.83 -10.68 -10.16
N ASP A 90 -17.69 -10.93 -10.80
CA ASP A 90 -17.58 -11.67 -12.05
C ASP A 90 -16.96 -13.04 -11.74
N ASN A 91 -17.78 -14.08 -11.80
CA ASN A 91 -17.36 -15.44 -11.47
C ASN A 91 -16.38 -16.02 -12.51
N ASP A 92 -16.51 -15.66 -13.79
CA ASP A 92 -15.58 -16.13 -14.84
C ASP A 92 -14.20 -15.50 -14.64
N TYR A 93 -14.16 -14.19 -14.41
CA TYR A 93 -12.93 -13.49 -14.09
C TYR A 93 -12.28 -14.02 -12.81
N LYS A 94 -13.07 -14.22 -11.74
CA LYS A 94 -12.59 -14.82 -10.49
C LYS A 94 -11.93 -16.17 -10.73
N ASN A 95 -12.60 -17.06 -11.48
CA ASN A 95 -12.07 -18.39 -11.78
C ASN A 95 -10.74 -18.34 -12.55
N LYS A 96 -10.60 -17.42 -13.51
CA LYS A 96 -9.36 -17.24 -14.27
C LYS A 96 -8.22 -16.72 -13.39
N VAL A 97 -8.51 -15.76 -12.53
CA VAL A 97 -7.55 -15.21 -11.58
C VAL A 97 -7.10 -16.25 -10.55
N ASP A 98 -8.03 -17.06 -10.03
CA ASP A 98 -7.70 -18.13 -9.10
C ASP A 98 -6.80 -19.19 -9.77
N LYS A 99 -7.05 -19.51 -11.05
CA LYS A 99 -6.14 -20.35 -11.84
C LYS A 99 -4.76 -19.72 -12.01
N LEU A 100 -4.71 -18.40 -12.25
CA LEU A 100 -3.45 -17.67 -12.40
C LEU A 100 -2.64 -17.71 -11.09
N LEU A 101 -3.27 -17.52 -9.94
CA LEU A 101 -2.62 -17.62 -8.64
C LEU A 101 -2.07 -19.02 -8.34
N ASN A 102 -2.72 -20.07 -8.83
CA ASN A 102 -2.26 -21.46 -8.69
C ASN A 102 -1.27 -21.90 -9.79
N LYS A 103 -0.98 -21.04 -10.77
CA LYS A 103 -0.10 -21.36 -11.89
C LYS A 103 1.35 -21.50 -11.40
N ASN A 104 2.05 -22.55 -11.82
CA ASN A 104 3.43 -22.79 -11.41
C ASN A 104 4.38 -21.69 -11.87
N GLU A 105 4.18 -21.21 -13.09
CA GLU A 105 5.02 -20.21 -13.74
C GLU A 105 4.89 -18.82 -13.10
N LEU A 106 3.80 -18.53 -12.39
CA LEU A 106 3.72 -17.31 -11.59
C LEU A 106 4.60 -17.49 -10.35
N ILE A 107 5.78 -16.86 -10.31
CA ILE A 107 6.68 -16.90 -9.15
C ILE A 107 6.05 -16.11 -7.99
N ARG A 108 5.72 -14.84 -8.26
CA ARG A 108 5.11 -13.92 -7.31
C ARG A 108 4.23 -12.92 -8.03
N TRP A 109 3.17 -12.50 -7.35
CA TRP A 109 2.34 -11.36 -7.68
C TRP A 109 2.43 -10.31 -6.58
N TYR A 110 3.21 -9.26 -6.82
CA TYR A 110 3.30 -8.08 -5.96
C TYR A 110 2.15 -7.12 -6.25
N THR A 111 1.45 -6.67 -5.20
CA THR A 111 0.30 -5.80 -5.40
C THR A 111 -0.06 -4.88 -4.25
N LYS A 112 -0.71 -3.77 -4.57
CA LYS A 112 -1.39 -2.93 -3.58
C LYS A 112 -2.79 -3.48 -3.29
N ASN A 113 -3.21 -3.37 -2.02
CA ASN A 113 -4.54 -3.79 -1.57
C ASN A 113 -4.90 -5.26 -1.96
N PRO A 114 -4.09 -6.28 -1.61
CA PRO A 114 -4.47 -7.67 -1.80
C PRO A 114 -5.73 -8.01 -0.99
N ALA A 115 -6.82 -8.37 -1.64
CA ALA A 115 -8.13 -8.70 -1.07
C ALA A 115 -8.21 -10.08 -0.42
N ILE A 116 -7.19 -10.92 -0.61
CA ILE A 116 -7.10 -12.27 -0.10
C ILE A 116 -5.69 -12.55 0.37
N VAL A 117 -5.52 -13.56 1.22
CA VAL A 117 -4.22 -14.14 1.56
C VAL A 117 -3.96 -15.32 0.62
N HIS A 118 -2.80 -15.33 -0.03
CA HIS A 118 -2.36 -16.41 -0.90
C HIS A 118 -0.83 -16.38 -0.99
N ASP A 119 -0.16 -17.53 -0.99
CA ASP A 119 1.31 -17.62 -0.91
C ASP A 119 2.00 -16.82 -2.03
N LYS A 120 1.45 -16.86 -3.25
CA LYS A 120 1.98 -16.11 -4.40
C LYS A 120 1.50 -14.65 -4.48
N LEU A 121 0.53 -14.22 -3.68
CA LEU A 121 0.03 -12.84 -3.68
C LEU A 121 0.64 -12.05 -2.53
N MET A 122 1.63 -11.22 -2.83
CA MET A 122 2.35 -10.44 -1.83
C MET A 122 1.89 -8.98 -1.85
N GLY A 123 1.51 -8.46 -0.69
CA GLY A 123 1.26 -7.04 -0.51
C GLY A 123 2.53 -6.23 -0.75
N ILE A 124 2.39 -5.07 -1.36
CA ILE A 124 3.42 -4.02 -1.34
C ILE A 124 2.85 -2.79 -0.65
N PRO A 125 3.70 -1.93 -0.05
CA PRO A 125 3.24 -0.76 0.66
C PRO A 125 2.47 0.15 -0.29
N LEU A 126 1.32 0.65 0.17
CA LEU A 126 0.69 1.77 -0.52
C LEU A 126 1.62 2.99 -0.54
N GLY A 127 2.43 3.14 0.50
CA GLY A 127 3.39 4.23 0.67
C GLY A 127 2.72 5.57 1.04
N PRO A 128 3.51 6.63 1.20
CA PRO A 128 2.97 7.95 1.51
C PRO A 128 2.21 8.55 0.32
N LYS A 129 1.41 9.60 0.56
CA LYS A 129 0.64 10.22 -0.51
C LYS A 129 1.53 10.98 -1.49
N TRP A 130 1.36 10.76 -2.80
CA TRP A 130 2.15 11.46 -3.84
C TRP A 130 1.35 12.39 -4.73
N GLN A 131 0.02 12.22 -4.79
CA GLN A 131 -0.85 12.93 -5.74
C GLN A 131 -2.29 12.97 -5.24
N TRP A 132 -3.00 14.06 -5.53
CA TRP A 132 -4.36 14.31 -5.04
C TRP A 132 -5.41 14.51 -6.13
N LYS A 133 -5.02 15.10 -7.25
CA LYS A 133 -5.91 15.64 -8.30
C LYS A 133 -6.08 14.68 -9.47
N THR A 134 -5.19 13.72 -9.63
CA THR A 134 -5.20 12.76 -10.74
C THR A 134 -4.85 11.35 -10.27
N THR A 135 -5.20 10.36 -11.09
CA THR A 135 -4.80 8.95 -10.91
C THR A 135 -3.75 8.52 -11.94
N ARG A 136 -3.34 9.42 -12.86
CA ARG A 136 -2.22 9.18 -13.79
C ARG A 136 -0.91 9.07 -13.02
N PHE A 137 -0.03 8.14 -13.42
CA PHE A 137 1.24 7.88 -12.73
C PHE A 137 2.18 9.08 -12.63
N PHE A 138 2.20 9.91 -13.66
CA PHE A 138 3.06 11.09 -13.75
C PHE A 138 2.24 12.37 -13.94
N GLY A 139 1.05 12.43 -13.32
CA GLY A 139 0.10 13.52 -13.54
C GLY A 139 0.31 14.75 -12.65
N GLU A 140 1.15 14.68 -11.63
CA GLU A 140 1.46 15.77 -10.69
C GLU A 140 2.97 15.80 -10.41
N SER A 141 3.52 17.01 -10.16
CA SER A 141 4.91 17.14 -9.69
C SER A 141 5.04 16.55 -8.29
N LYS A 142 6.16 15.86 -8.05
CA LYS A 142 6.53 15.29 -6.75
C LYS A 142 7.49 16.18 -5.95
N ASP A 143 7.89 17.33 -6.48
CA ASP A 143 9.01 18.13 -5.92
C ASP A 143 8.75 18.58 -4.48
N GLU A 144 7.55 19.10 -4.21
CA GLU A 144 7.16 19.53 -2.86
C GLU A 144 7.13 18.36 -1.88
N HIS A 145 6.56 17.22 -2.29
CA HIS A 145 6.52 15.99 -1.50
C HIS A 145 7.91 15.46 -1.21
N LEU A 146 8.78 15.42 -2.22
CA LEU A 146 10.17 15.01 -2.06
C LEU A 146 10.91 15.91 -1.08
N ARG A 147 10.74 17.23 -1.15
CA ARG A 147 11.35 18.14 -0.16
C ARG A 147 10.90 17.79 1.25
N ILE A 148 9.59 17.63 1.46
CA ILE A 148 9.01 17.34 2.78
C ILE A 148 9.49 15.97 3.29
N TYR A 149 9.47 14.93 2.46
CA TYR A 149 9.88 13.60 2.86
C TYR A 149 11.37 13.51 3.15
N ASN A 150 12.22 14.13 2.32
CA ASN A 150 13.66 14.17 2.58
C ASN A 150 13.98 14.90 3.89
N GLU A 151 13.21 15.94 4.25
CA GLU A 151 13.40 16.65 5.51
C GLU A 151 12.93 15.83 6.72
N LEU A 152 11.76 15.19 6.63
CA LEU A 152 11.05 14.69 7.80
C LEU A 152 11.12 13.18 8.00
N CYS A 153 11.31 12.42 6.92
CA CYS A 153 10.93 11.01 6.86
C CYS A 153 12.12 10.05 6.66
N LEU A 154 13.36 10.48 6.85
CA LEU A 154 14.56 9.62 6.70
C LEU A 154 15.03 8.99 8.02
N LYS A 155 14.46 9.40 9.16
CA LYS A 155 14.88 8.99 10.51
C LYS A 155 13.67 8.55 11.36
N PRO A 156 12.84 7.60 10.90
CA PRO A 156 11.63 7.19 11.60
C PRO A 156 11.93 6.56 12.96
N GLU A 157 13.02 5.80 13.06
CA GLU A 157 13.47 5.17 14.30
C GLU A 157 13.87 6.19 15.36
N GLU A 158 14.73 7.16 15.01
CA GLU A 158 15.09 8.27 15.91
C GLU A 158 13.84 9.04 16.37
N ASN A 159 12.88 9.25 15.46
CA ASN A 159 11.63 9.94 15.76
C ASN A 159 10.72 9.13 16.70
N LEU A 160 10.66 7.79 16.57
CA LEU A 160 9.86 6.92 17.44
C LEU A 160 10.34 7.01 18.89
N TYR A 161 11.65 6.90 19.11
CA TYR A 161 12.23 6.85 20.46
C TYR A 161 12.47 8.23 21.07
N ASN A 162 12.35 9.31 20.31
CA ASN A 162 12.44 10.67 20.84
C ASN A 162 11.17 11.09 21.60
N SER A 163 11.02 10.57 22.82
CA SER A 163 9.87 10.82 23.69
C SER A 163 9.64 12.30 23.99
N SER A 164 10.69 13.14 23.99
CA SER A 164 10.54 14.60 24.19
C SER A 164 9.77 15.30 23.07
N SER A 165 9.78 14.73 21.86
CA SER A 165 9.03 15.25 20.72
C SER A 165 7.58 14.74 20.68
N LYS A 166 7.27 13.66 21.39
CA LYS A 166 5.97 12.97 21.41
C LYS A 166 5.04 13.54 22.49
N THR A 167 4.71 14.82 22.39
CA THR A 167 3.94 15.58 23.38
C THR A 167 2.43 15.30 23.35
N ASN A 168 1.91 14.75 22.26
CA ASN A 168 0.49 14.46 22.09
C ASN A 168 0.20 12.96 22.08
N LEU A 169 -0.96 12.53 22.57
CA LEU A 169 -1.28 11.10 22.68
C LEU A 169 -1.75 10.48 21.36
N LEU A 170 -2.87 10.96 20.81
CA LEU A 170 -3.55 10.32 19.68
C LEU A 170 -3.95 11.32 18.60
N TYR A 171 -3.42 11.15 17.39
CA TYR A 171 -3.78 11.93 16.21
C TYR A 171 -5.02 11.33 15.55
N ILE A 172 -6.02 12.16 15.26
CA ILE A 172 -7.27 11.75 14.61
C ILE A 172 -7.66 12.77 13.53
N ASN A 173 -7.48 12.41 12.26
CA ASN A 173 -8.04 13.16 11.13
C ASN A 173 -8.20 12.23 9.92
N TYR A 174 -9.40 12.15 9.34
CA TYR A 174 -9.66 11.43 8.09
C TYR A 174 -10.95 11.85 7.41
N ALA A 175 -10.96 11.77 6.08
CA ALA A 175 -12.18 11.92 5.28
C ALA A 175 -13.05 10.65 5.33
N GLN A 176 -14.38 10.83 5.25
CA GLN A 176 -15.38 9.76 5.25
C GLN A 176 -15.50 9.11 3.86
N THR A 177 -14.51 8.29 3.49
CA THR A 177 -14.41 7.69 2.15
C THR A 177 -14.97 6.28 2.03
N THR A 178 -15.53 5.72 3.10
CA THR A 178 -15.92 4.30 3.18
C THR A 178 -17.42 4.06 3.04
N THR A 179 -18.15 4.98 2.40
CA THR A 179 -19.56 4.77 2.05
C THR A 179 -19.71 3.73 0.93
N ASN A 180 -18.83 3.82 -0.08
CA ASN A 180 -18.78 2.93 -1.24
C ASN A 180 -17.34 2.42 -1.47
N PRO A 181 -16.81 1.59 -0.57
CA PRO A 181 -15.46 1.04 -0.72
C PRO A 181 -15.41 -0.03 -1.82
N LEU A 182 -14.23 -0.25 -2.38
CA LEU A 182 -13.94 -1.38 -3.26
C LEU A 182 -13.68 -2.67 -2.47
N TYR A 183 -13.32 -2.56 -1.19
CA TYR A 183 -13.33 -3.66 -0.23
C TYR A 183 -14.57 -3.57 0.66
N SER A 184 -15.62 -4.34 0.34
CA SER A 184 -16.92 -4.21 1.00
C SER A 184 -16.92 -4.38 2.52
N PRO A 185 -16.04 -5.18 3.17
CA PRO A 185 -15.94 -5.22 4.63
C PRO A 185 -15.65 -3.86 5.28
N HIS A 186 -15.07 -2.91 4.53
CA HIS A 186 -14.77 -1.57 5.05
C HIS A 186 -15.97 -0.63 5.05
N LYS A 187 -17.15 -1.07 4.57
CA LYS A 187 -18.32 -0.22 4.45
C LYS A 187 -18.71 0.36 5.81
N GLY A 188 -18.72 1.69 5.90
CA GLY A 188 -19.08 2.41 7.13
C GLY A 188 -18.02 2.44 8.24
N ILE A 189 -16.84 1.84 8.05
CA ILE A 189 -15.84 1.70 9.13
C ILE A 189 -15.37 3.06 9.69
N ARG A 190 -15.13 4.06 8.83
CA ARG A 190 -14.71 5.40 9.27
C ARG A 190 -15.82 6.15 10.00
N HIS A 191 -17.08 5.91 9.64
CA HIS A 191 -18.22 6.52 10.32
C HIS A 191 -18.41 5.90 11.71
N ASN A 192 -18.34 4.57 11.79
CA ASN A 192 -18.38 3.85 13.05
C ASN A 192 -17.25 4.31 13.99
N LEU A 193 -16.00 4.35 13.50
CA LEU A 193 -14.86 4.84 14.27
C LEU A 193 -15.07 6.27 14.79
N THR A 194 -15.57 7.18 13.95
CA THR A 194 -15.85 8.56 14.37
C THR A 194 -16.87 8.60 15.51
N ASN A 195 -17.93 7.79 15.46
CA ASN A 195 -18.93 7.74 16.51
C ASN A 195 -18.36 7.21 17.83
N ILE A 196 -17.43 6.27 17.78
CA ILE A 196 -16.75 5.71 18.96
C ILE A 196 -15.80 6.74 19.59
N LEU A 197 -14.96 7.39 18.77
CA LEU A 197 -13.88 8.24 19.28
C LEU A 197 -14.28 9.67 19.60
N ARG A 198 -15.34 10.21 18.99
CA ARG A 198 -15.74 11.64 19.17
C ARG A 198 -16.01 12.04 20.63
N ASN A 199 -16.39 11.09 21.47
CA ASN A 199 -16.66 11.31 22.89
C ASN A 199 -15.46 10.98 23.79
N LYS A 200 -14.39 10.38 23.23
CA LYS A 200 -13.20 9.93 23.96
C LYS A 200 -11.98 10.84 23.71
N PHE A 201 -11.85 11.38 22.49
CA PHE A 201 -10.68 12.15 22.05
C PHE A 201 -11.05 13.33 21.14
N GLY A 202 -10.18 14.33 21.11
CA GLY A 202 -10.28 15.46 20.17
C GLY A 202 -9.83 15.08 18.76
N PHE A 203 -10.47 15.66 17.74
CA PHE A 203 -10.11 15.48 16.34
C PHE A 203 -9.21 16.62 15.88
N SER A 204 -8.09 16.29 15.23
CA SER A 204 -7.18 17.26 14.63
C SER A 204 -7.84 17.93 13.42
N LYS A 205 -7.50 19.21 13.20
CA LYS A 205 -8.00 19.98 12.05
C LYS A 205 -7.23 19.61 10.79
N GLY A 206 -7.87 19.78 9.62
CA GLY A 206 -7.18 19.66 8.34
C GLY A 206 -6.21 20.82 8.13
N THR A 207 -4.98 20.51 7.71
CA THR A 207 -3.93 21.47 7.39
C THR A 207 -3.31 21.13 6.03
N ASN A 208 -2.38 21.96 5.52
CA ASN A 208 -1.59 21.58 4.35
C ASN A 208 -0.70 20.38 4.68
N PHE A 209 -0.19 19.71 3.64
CA PHE A 209 0.52 18.45 3.79
C PHE A 209 1.76 18.54 4.69
N GLU A 210 2.58 19.58 4.55
CA GLU A 210 3.77 19.77 5.40
C GLU A 210 3.41 19.96 6.87
N ASN A 211 2.44 20.83 7.16
CA ASN A 211 1.97 21.06 8.52
C ASN A 211 1.35 19.80 9.13
N TYR A 212 0.63 19.02 8.33
CA TYR A 212 0.11 17.72 8.73
C TYR A 212 1.24 16.76 9.13
N MET A 213 2.28 16.62 8.30
CA MET A 213 3.41 15.73 8.61
C MET A 213 4.16 16.18 9.87
N ARG A 214 4.39 17.50 10.03
CA ARG A 214 5.02 18.06 11.23
C ARG A 214 4.17 17.88 12.48
N GLU A 215 2.86 18.07 12.38
CA GLU A 215 1.92 17.81 13.48
C GLU A 215 1.95 16.33 13.85
N LEU A 216 1.83 15.43 12.88
CA LEU A 216 1.82 13.98 13.07
C LEU A 216 3.05 13.48 13.83
N LYS A 217 4.23 14.09 13.59
CA LYS A 217 5.48 13.81 14.32
C LYS A 217 5.33 13.93 15.83
N THR A 218 4.50 14.87 16.31
CA THR A 218 4.37 15.20 17.73
C THR A 218 3.48 14.22 18.50
N PHE A 219 2.81 13.30 17.81
CA PHE A 219 1.89 12.35 18.41
C PHE A 219 2.56 10.99 18.64
N LYS A 220 2.21 10.34 19.75
CA LYS A 220 2.58 8.93 20.02
C LYS A 220 1.88 7.99 19.06
N PHE A 221 0.57 8.18 18.88
CA PHE A 221 -0.30 7.32 18.07
C PHE A 221 -1.05 8.09 16.99
N CYS A 222 -1.48 7.36 15.96
CA CYS A 222 -2.33 7.89 14.89
C CYS A 222 -3.37 6.84 14.47
N VAL A 223 -4.66 7.19 14.48
CA VAL A 223 -5.68 6.25 13.96
C VAL A 223 -5.65 6.22 12.43
N SER A 224 -5.48 5.01 11.88
CA SER A 224 -5.32 4.75 10.46
C SER A 224 -6.39 3.76 9.96
N PRO A 225 -7.69 4.10 10.05
CA PRO A 225 -8.74 3.25 9.49
C PRO A 225 -8.57 3.13 7.97
N PRO A 226 -8.87 1.96 7.41
CA PRO A 226 -8.72 1.73 5.98
C PRO A 226 -9.61 2.67 5.15
N GLY A 227 -9.20 2.88 3.90
CA GLY A 227 -9.88 3.75 2.94
C GLY A 227 -10.92 3.02 2.09
N ARG A 228 -11.03 3.42 0.82
CA ARG A 228 -11.87 2.70 -0.16
C ARG A 228 -11.29 1.33 -0.50
N GLY A 229 -9.96 1.22 -0.51
CA GLY A 229 -9.23 -0.03 -0.65
C GLY A 229 -8.96 -0.65 0.73
N ILE A 230 -7.90 -1.45 0.80
CA ILE A 230 -7.52 -2.17 2.01
C ILE A 230 -6.56 -1.35 2.87
N ASP A 231 -5.64 -0.65 2.23
CA ASP A 231 -4.59 0.13 2.89
C ASP A 231 -4.99 1.62 3.07
N THR A 232 -4.14 2.38 3.75
CA THR A 232 -4.20 3.83 3.84
C THR A 232 -2.82 4.47 3.89
N HIS A 233 -2.62 5.56 3.13
CA HIS A 233 -1.37 6.34 3.15
C HIS A 233 -0.97 6.79 4.56
N ARG A 234 -1.96 7.03 5.44
CA ARG A 234 -1.71 7.51 6.80
C ARG A 234 -0.89 6.55 7.65
N ALA A 235 -1.05 5.24 7.47
CA ALA A 235 -0.28 4.26 8.22
C ALA A 235 1.22 4.42 7.90
N TRP A 236 1.54 4.49 6.61
CA TRP A 236 2.91 4.70 6.12
C TRP A 236 3.49 6.06 6.51
N GLU A 237 2.70 7.13 6.37
CA GLU A 237 3.10 8.48 6.80
C GLU A 237 3.37 8.56 8.32
N ALA A 238 2.53 7.91 9.13
CA ALA A 238 2.73 7.85 10.58
C ALA A 238 4.03 7.12 10.93
N LEU A 239 4.25 5.95 10.33
CA LEU A 239 5.48 5.17 10.52
C LEU A 239 6.72 5.96 10.12
N MET A 240 6.67 6.66 8.98
CA MET A 240 7.76 7.54 8.52
C MET A 240 8.06 8.70 9.48
N MET A 241 7.05 9.17 10.23
CA MET A 241 7.18 10.18 11.28
C MET A 241 7.50 9.62 12.68
N GLY A 242 7.74 8.31 12.80
CA GLY A 242 7.94 7.63 14.08
C GLY A 242 6.70 7.64 14.97
N THR A 243 5.51 7.75 14.39
CA THR A 243 4.21 7.75 15.08
C THR A 243 3.54 6.40 14.85
N ILE A 244 3.06 5.77 15.92
CA ILE A 244 2.56 4.38 15.89
C ILE A 244 1.13 4.37 15.32
N PRO A 245 0.88 3.81 14.12
CA PRO A 245 -0.48 3.71 13.60
C PRO A 245 -1.30 2.68 14.35
N ILE A 246 -2.58 3.00 14.56
CA ILE A 246 -3.60 2.09 15.08
C ILE A 246 -4.53 1.71 13.94
N MET A 247 -4.63 0.41 13.66
CA MET A 247 -5.30 -0.16 12.51
C MET A 247 -6.23 -1.29 12.94
N ILE A 248 -7.08 -1.76 12.02
CA ILE A 248 -7.83 -3.02 12.18
C ILE A 248 -7.16 -4.10 11.33
N SER A 249 -7.37 -5.37 11.67
CA SER A 249 -6.81 -6.50 10.93
C SER A 249 -7.31 -6.53 9.48
N THR A 250 -6.38 -6.82 8.57
CA THR A 250 -6.60 -7.00 7.15
C THR A 250 -5.74 -8.14 6.59
N THR A 251 -5.91 -8.44 5.31
CA THR A 251 -5.04 -9.34 4.55
C THR A 251 -3.59 -8.86 4.41
N GLN A 252 -3.29 -7.60 4.79
CA GLN A 252 -1.96 -7.00 4.70
C GLN A 252 -1.20 -6.95 6.02
N ASP A 253 -1.70 -7.58 7.08
CA ASP A 253 -1.09 -7.52 8.41
C ASP A 253 0.40 -7.96 8.39
N HIS A 254 0.74 -8.91 7.51
CA HIS A 254 2.11 -9.39 7.29
C HIS A 254 3.12 -8.28 6.94
N LEU A 255 2.68 -7.18 6.33
CA LEU A 255 3.55 -6.03 6.02
C LEU A 255 4.02 -5.28 7.27
N PHE A 256 3.29 -5.40 8.37
CA PHE A 256 3.48 -4.60 9.56
C PHE A 256 4.05 -5.38 10.74
N GLU A 257 4.25 -6.70 10.62
CA GLU A 257 4.74 -7.57 11.69
C GLU A 257 6.06 -7.11 12.32
N ARG A 258 6.93 -6.48 11.53
CA ARG A 258 8.25 -5.99 11.95
C ARG A 258 8.29 -4.47 12.13
N LEU A 259 7.14 -3.81 12.13
CA LEU A 259 6.97 -2.37 12.27
C LEU A 259 6.21 -2.03 13.56
N PRO A 260 6.38 -0.81 14.12
CA PRO A 260 5.67 -0.40 15.32
C PRO A 260 4.22 -0.05 14.99
N VAL A 261 3.32 -1.04 15.04
CA VAL A 261 1.89 -0.86 14.78
C VAL A 261 1.03 -1.45 15.91
N ILE A 262 -0.20 -0.94 16.05
CA ILE A 262 -1.24 -1.59 16.85
C ILE A 262 -2.34 -2.04 15.90
N ILE A 263 -2.58 -3.35 15.85
CA ILE A 263 -3.74 -3.93 15.18
C ILE A 263 -4.76 -4.25 16.28
N VAL A 264 -5.91 -3.56 16.27
CA VAL A 264 -7.01 -3.79 17.22
C VAL A 264 -8.10 -4.65 16.58
N ASP A 265 -8.72 -5.52 17.37
CA ASP A 265 -9.91 -6.27 16.92
C ASP A 265 -11.15 -5.39 16.87
N SER A 266 -11.18 -4.35 17.72
CA SER A 266 -12.27 -3.40 17.82
C SER A 266 -11.76 -2.03 18.21
N TRP A 267 -12.29 -1.00 17.55
CA TRP A 267 -12.02 0.40 17.85
C TRP A 267 -12.43 0.80 19.28
N GLU A 268 -13.29 0.03 19.94
CA GLU A 268 -13.67 0.27 21.34
C GLU A 268 -12.53 0.09 22.33
N GLN A 269 -11.51 -0.71 21.98
CA GLN A 269 -10.30 -0.92 22.79
C GLN A 269 -9.51 0.38 23.00
N ILE A 270 -9.68 1.36 22.10
CA ILE A 270 -8.96 2.63 22.14
C ILE A 270 -9.47 3.48 23.31
N THR A 271 -8.66 3.51 24.37
CA THR A 271 -8.81 4.33 25.58
C THR A 271 -7.44 4.89 25.98
N THR A 272 -7.41 5.96 26.78
CA THR A 272 -6.15 6.57 27.25
C THR A 272 -5.25 5.55 27.94
N ASP A 273 -5.81 4.70 28.81
CA ASP A 273 -5.06 3.69 29.57
C ASP A 273 -4.48 2.61 28.66
N PHE A 274 -5.30 2.09 27.73
CA PHE A 274 -4.83 1.13 26.71
C PHE A 274 -3.67 1.69 25.90
N LEU A 275 -3.77 2.95 25.45
CA LEU A 275 -2.73 3.59 24.65
C LEU A 275 -1.45 3.83 25.45
N ASN A 276 -1.55 4.27 26.70
CA ASN A 276 -0.38 4.46 27.55
C ASN A 276 0.33 3.13 27.82
N GLN A 277 -0.42 2.06 28.14
CA GLN A 277 0.16 0.72 28.32
C GLN A 277 0.85 0.23 27.05
N LYS A 278 0.20 0.39 25.88
CA LYS A 278 0.79 -0.01 24.60
C LYS A 278 2.02 0.82 24.22
N TYR A 279 2.06 2.09 24.60
CA TYR A 279 3.22 2.94 24.33
C TYR A 279 4.45 2.41 25.07
N GLU A 280 4.33 2.17 26.38
CA GLU A 280 5.41 1.61 27.20
C GLU A 280 5.88 0.25 26.69
N GLU A 281 4.97 -0.59 26.18
CA GLU A 281 5.33 -1.88 25.57
C GLU A 281 6.12 -1.70 24.27
N LEU A 282 5.67 -0.83 23.37
CA LEU A 282 6.18 -0.73 22.01
C LEU A 282 7.52 0.02 21.93
N ILE A 283 7.78 0.98 22.81
CA ILE A 283 9.05 1.73 22.83
C ILE A 283 10.24 0.91 23.38
N GLN A 284 10.00 -0.27 23.94
CA GLN A 284 11.04 -1.18 24.44
C GLN A 284 11.48 -2.23 23.41
N LYS A 285 10.84 -2.26 22.24
CA LYS A 285 11.15 -3.19 21.15
C LYS A 285 11.97 -2.49 20.08
N SER A 286 12.66 -3.27 19.24
CA SER A 286 13.31 -2.81 18.01
C SER A 286 12.47 -3.21 16.79
N TYR A 287 12.57 -2.45 15.70
CA TYR A 287 11.77 -2.62 14.49
C TYR A 287 12.63 -2.53 13.24
N ASP A 288 12.15 -3.13 12.14
CA ASP A 288 12.79 -3.03 10.84
C ASP A 288 12.10 -1.96 9.99
N PHE A 289 12.61 -0.73 10.08
CA PHE A 289 12.09 0.41 9.31
C PHE A 289 12.49 0.38 7.83
N ASP A 290 13.38 -0.52 7.40
CA ASP A 290 13.78 -0.62 6.00
C ASP A 290 12.59 -0.94 5.09
N ILE A 291 11.57 -1.61 5.62
CA ILE A 291 10.30 -1.94 4.93
C ILE A 291 9.63 -0.68 4.34
N LEU A 292 9.85 0.51 4.93
CA LEU A 292 9.29 1.77 4.47
C LEU A 292 9.95 2.31 3.19
N TYR A 293 11.10 1.77 2.78
CA TYR A 293 11.97 2.34 1.74
C TYR A 293 12.28 1.34 0.63
N THR A 294 12.65 1.87 -0.52
CA THR A 294 12.81 1.10 -1.77
C THR A 294 13.85 -0.02 -1.67
N HIS A 295 14.92 0.14 -0.88
CA HIS A 295 16.01 -0.85 -0.82
C HIS A 295 15.58 -2.19 -0.23
N TYR A 296 14.65 -2.20 0.72
CA TYR A 296 14.07 -3.45 1.23
C TYR A 296 13.38 -4.24 0.12
N TRP A 297 12.62 -3.54 -0.71
CA TRP A 297 11.85 -4.14 -1.80
C TRP A 297 12.72 -4.54 -2.99
N ASP A 298 13.86 -3.88 -3.18
CA ASP A 298 14.89 -4.34 -4.12
C ASP A 298 15.40 -5.73 -3.73
N ASN A 299 15.66 -5.96 -2.45
CA ASN A 299 16.07 -7.27 -1.95
C ASN A 299 14.98 -8.33 -2.14
N MET A 300 13.71 -8.00 -1.85
CA MET A 300 12.59 -8.92 -2.04
C MET A 300 12.43 -9.34 -3.51
N LEU A 301 12.46 -8.36 -4.44
CA LEU A 301 12.39 -8.63 -5.87
C LEU A 301 13.58 -9.46 -6.34
N PHE A 302 14.79 -9.15 -5.86
CA PHE A 302 15.99 -9.91 -6.21
C PHE A 302 15.88 -11.39 -5.78
N ILE A 303 15.38 -11.66 -4.58
CA ILE A 303 15.17 -13.04 -4.09
C ILE A 303 14.22 -13.81 -5.02
N ASP A 304 13.05 -13.25 -5.31
CA ASP A 304 12.07 -13.94 -6.17
C ASP A 304 12.57 -14.08 -7.62
N GLN A 305 13.28 -13.09 -8.16
CA GLN A 305 13.85 -13.18 -9.51
C GLN A 305 14.88 -14.30 -9.66
N ASN A 306 15.55 -14.69 -8.57
CA ASN A 306 16.57 -15.73 -8.55
C ASN A 306 16.10 -17.07 -7.96
N SER A 307 14.79 -17.19 -7.63
CA SER A 307 14.16 -18.43 -7.14
C SER A 307 13.98 -19.52 -8.20
#